data_AF-A0A519K3U4-F1
#
_entry.id   AF-A0A519K3U4-F1
#
_cell.length_a   1.000
_cell.length_b   1.000
_cell.length_c   1.000
_cell.angle_alpha   90.00
_cell.angle_beta   90.00
_cell.angle_gamma   90.00
#
_symmetry.space_group_name_H-M   'P 1'
#
loop_
_entity.id
_entity.type
_entity.pdbx_description
1 polymer ?
#
loop_
_entity_poly.entity_id
_entity_poly.type
_entity_poly.pdbx_seq_one_letter_code
_entity_poly.pdbx_strand_id
1 'polypeptide(L)'
;TYINEMSLTIGLIMLTIGNFLGGQWANESWGRYWGWDPKETWALISIMVYAFVIHARFVPGMRNKWIFNFMSVLAYYSIMMTYFGVNFYLTGLHSYASGDKVVTPTFVYVSAVCVLLLGAVSFWRHKKFKKH
;
A
#
# COMPACT_ATOMS: atom_id res chain seq x y z
N THR A 1 5.06 -6.31 16.09
CA THR A 1 5.80 -7.04 15.04
C THR A 1 5.08 -8.30 14.60
N TYR A 2 4.76 -9.25 15.49
CA TYR A 2 4.11 -10.51 15.08
C TYR A 2 2.75 -10.30 14.39
N ILE A 3 1.90 -9.41 14.94
CA ILE A 3 0.62 -9.02 14.33
C ILE A 3 0.83 -8.41 12.94
N ASN A 4 1.70 -7.39 12.81
CA ASN A 4 2.00 -6.76 11.52
C ASN A 4 2.51 -7.76 10.47
N GLU A 5 3.30 -8.74 10.90
CA GLU A 5 3.83 -9.78 10.03
C GLU A 5 2.73 -10.71 9.50
N MET A 6 1.82 -11.15 10.38
CA MET A 6 0.66 -11.93 9.96
C MET A 6 -0.24 -11.11 9.04
N SER A 7 -0.51 -9.85 9.39
CA SER A 7 -1.35 -8.95 8.59
C SER A 7 -0.77 -8.70 7.20
N LEU A 8 0.55 -8.49 7.08
CA LEU A 8 1.20 -8.32 5.77
C LEU A 8 1.20 -9.60 4.95
N THR A 9 1.45 -10.76 5.57
CA THR A 9 1.44 -12.05 4.87
C THR A 9 0.05 -12.39 4.35
N ILE A 10 -0.97 -12.25 5.20
CA ILE A 10 -2.37 -12.45 4.80
C ILE A 10 -2.76 -11.45 3.72
N GLY A 11 -2.37 -10.18 3.88
CA GLY A 11 -2.61 -9.13 2.89
C GLY A 11 -2.00 -9.46 1.53
N LEU A 12 -0.75 -9.93 1.48
CA LEU A 12 -0.09 -10.32 0.24
C LEU A 12 -0.83 -11.47 -0.46
N ILE A 13 -1.23 -12.50 0.30
CA ILE A 13 -1.97 -13.66 -0.24
C ILE A 13 -3.31 -13.20 -0.82
N MET A 14 -4.08 -12.43 -0.05
CA MET A 14 -5.39 -11.92 -0.47
C MET A 14 -5.28 -10.99 -1.67
N LEU A 15 -4.28 -10.10 -1.72
CA LEU A 15 -4.04 -9.21 -2.85
C LEU A 15 -3.69 -9.98 -4.11
N THR A 16 -2.85 -11.01 -3.98
CA THR A 16 -2.44 -11.83 -5.13
C THR A 16 -3.63 -12.60 -5.68
N ILE A 17 -4.39 -13.31 -4.83
CA ILE A 17 -5.59 -14.06 -5.24
C ILE A 17 -6.63 -13.10 -5.84
N GLY A 18 -6.89 -11.97 -5.17
CA GLY A 18 -7.83 -10.96 -5.63
C GLY A 18 -7.44 -10.38 -6.99
N ASN A 19 -6.16 -10.16 -7.26
CA ASN A 19 -5.68 -9.66 -8.55
C ASN A 19 -5.88 -10.69 -9.67
N PHE A 20 -5.64 -11.97 -9.41
CA PHE A 20 -5.91 -13.03 -10.40
C PHE A 20 -7.41 -13.19 -10.67
N LEU A 21 -8.24 -13.22 -9.64
CA LEU A 21 -9.71 -13.30 -9.79
C LEU A 21 -10.26 -12.06 -10.51
N GLY A 22 -9.71 -10.87 -10.22
CA GLY A 22 -10.03 -9.63 -10.91
C GLY A 22 -9.66 -9.68 -12.39
N GLY A 23 -8.51 -10.24 -12.75
CA GLY A 23 -8.12 -10.45 -14.14
C GLY A 23 -9.04 -11.40 -14.91
N GLN A 24 -9.50 -12.48 -14.27
CA GLN A 24 -10.51 -13.38 -14.87
C GLN A 24 -11.83 -12.65 -15.12
N TRP A 25 -12.29 -11.86 -14.13
CA TRP A 25 -13.51 -11.06 -14.27
C TRP A 25 -13.38 -9.98 -15.35
N ALA A 26 -12.21 -9.35 -15.48
CA ALA A 26 -11.93 -8.35 -16.53
C ALA A 26 -12.01 -8.97 -17.93
N ASN A 27 -11.58 -10.23 -18.08
CA ASN A 27 -11.69 -10.95 -19.35
C ASN A 27 -13.15 -11.20 -19.74
N GLU A 28 -13.99 -11.63 -18.78
CA GLU A 28 -15.43 -11.82 -19.02
C GLU A 28 -16.17 -10.50 -19.31
N SER A 29 -15.72 -9.39 -18.73
CA SER A 29 -16.40 -8.09 -18.83
C SER A 29 -15.97 -7.26 -20.04
N TRP A 30 -14.67 -7.29 -20.37
CA TRP A 30 -14.05 -6.40 -21.36
C TRP A 30 -13.22 -7.14 -22.42
N GLY A 31 -13.23 -8.48 -22.42
CA GLY A 31 -12.54 -9.31 -23.42
C GLY A 31 -11.01 -9.33 -23.31
N ARG A 32 -10.45 -8.87 -22.18
CA ARG A 32 -9.00 -8.89 -21.90
C ARG A 32 -8.71 -9.12 -20.42
N TYR A 33 -7.64 -9.85 -20.12
CA TYR A 33 -7.21 -10.14 -18.75
C TYR A 33 -6.57 -8.94 -18.02
N TRP A 34 -5.96 -8.03 -18.77
CA TRP A 34 -5.20 -6.90 -18.23
C TRP A 34 -5.12 -5.78 -19.26
N GLY A 35 -5.35 -4.55 -18.82
CA GLY A 35 -5.38 -3.34 -19.63
C GLY A 35 -4.32 -2.28 -19.27
N TRP A 36 -3.51 -2.49 -18.23
CA TRP A 36 -2.59 -1.49 -17.67
C TRP A 36 -3.28 -0.20 -17.22
N ASP A 37 -4.56 -0.31 -16.88
CA ASP A 37 -5.31 0.81 -16.34
C ASP A 37 -4.67 1.26 -15.01
N PRO A 38 -4.83 2.52 -14.60
CA PRO A 38 -4.30 3.01 -13.33
C PRO A 38 -4.61 2.10 -12.13
N LYS A 39 -5.81 1.51 -12.05
CA LYS A 39 -6.20 0.62 -10.94
C LYS A 39 -5.45 -0.71 -10.97
N GLU A 40 -5.31 -1.29 -12.16
CA GLU A 40 -4.60 -2.55 -12.36
C GLU A 40 -3.10 -2.39 -12.09
N THR A 41 -2.49 -1.31 -12.59
CA THR A 41 -1.08 -0.99 -12.36
C THR A 41 -0.79 -0.82 -10.87
N TRP A 42 -1.66 -0.09 -10.16
CA TRP A 42 -1.51 0.09 -8.71
C TRP A 42 -1.75 -1.19 -7.90
N ALA A 43 -2.65 -2.08 -8.35
CA ALA A 43 -2.81 -3.39 -7.74
C ALA A 43 -1.51 -4.22 -7.82
N LEU A 44 -0.83 -4.21 -8.98
CA LEU A 44 0.47 -4.85 -9.14
C LEU A 44 1.56 -4.21 -8.26
N ILE A 45 1.61 -2.87 -8.21
CA ILE A 45 2.56 -2.14 -7.36
C ILE A 45 2.36 -2.51 -5.89
N SER A 46 1.11 -2.57 -5.42
CA SER A 46 0.80 -2.97 -4.04
C SER A 46 1.30 -4.38 -3.70
N ILE A 47 1.14 -5.35 -4.61
CA ILE A 47 1.68 -6.71 -4.44
C ILE A 47 3.20 -6.65 -4.31
N MET A 48 3.88 -5.89 -5.18
CA MET A 48 5.34 -5.75 -5.14
C MET A 48 5.83 -5.08 -3.85
N VAL A 49 5.12 -4.06 -3.36
CA VAL A 49 5.44 -3.39 -2.09
C VAL A 49 5.28 -4.35 -0.92
N TYR A 50 4.17 -5.09 -0.85
CA TYR A 50 3.94 -6.08 0.23
C TYR A 50 5.00 -7.19 0.20
N ALA A 51 5.32 -7.72 -0.98
CA ALA A 51 6.36 -8.72 -1.17
C ALA A 51 7.74 -8.19 -0.73
N PHE A 52 8.07 -6.94 -1.10
CA PHE A 52 9.33 -6.32 -0.70
C PHE A 52 9.45 -6.14 0.82
N VAL A 53 8.39 -5.69 1.51
CA VAL A 53 8.43 -5.50 2.96
C VAL A 53 8.62 -6.83 3.70
N ILE A 54 7.99 -7.90 3.22
CA ILE A 54 8.20 -9.25 3.79
C ILE A 54 9.62 -9.74 3.47
N HIS A 55 10.10 -9.53 2.25
CA HIS A 55 11.44 -9.96 1.83
C HIS A 55 12.56 -9.21 2.56
N ALA A 56 12.38 -7.91 2.81
CA ALA A 56 13.29 -7.06 3.57
C ALA A 56 13.59 -7.60 4.98
N ARG A 57 12.71 -8.43 5.55
CA ARG A 57 12.94 -9.10 6.82
C ARG A 57 14.08 -10.12 6.77
N PHE A 58 14.27 -10.79 5.63
CA PHE A 58 15.34 -11.78 5.45
C PHE A 58 16.70 -11.13 5.19
N VAL A 59 16.72 -9.82 4.88
CA VAL A 59 17.95 -9.07 4.66
C VAL A 59 18.58 -8.68 6.01
N PRO A 60 19.83 -9.12 6.31
CA PRO A 60 20.49 -8.88 7.60
C PRO A 60 20.56 -7.40 8.00
N GLY A 61 20.72 -6.50 7.03
CA GLY A 61 20.78 -5.04 7.27
C GLY A 61 19.43 -4.39 7.58
N MET A 62 18.30 -5.03 7.23
CA MET A 62 16.95 -4.46 7.37
C MET A 62 16.09 -5.17 8.42
N ARG A 63 16.62 -6.20 9.10
CA ARG A 63 15.94 -7.01 10.14
C ARG A 63 15.62 -6.25 11.44
N ASN A 64 15.74 -4.93 11.48
CA ASN A 64 15.40 -4.15 12.66
C ASN A 64 13.86 -4.09 12.83
N LYS A 65 13.36 -4.44 14.02
CA LYS A 65 11.93 -4.38 14.37
C LYS A 65 11.32 -2.99 14.07
N TRP A 66 12.09 -1.92 14.28
CA TRP A 66 11.61 -0.56 13.98
C TRP A 66 11.40 -0.34 12.48
N ILE A 67 12.40 -0.73 11.66
CA ILE A 67 12.35 -0.60 10.19
C ILE A 67 11.17 -1.40 9.63
N PHE A 68 10.98 -2.64 10.11
CA PHE A 68 9.87 -3.48 9.68
C PHE A 68 8.49 -2.86 9.97
N ASN A 69 8.29 -2.33 11.18
CA ASN A 69 7.01 -1.69 11.53
C ASN A 69 6.78 -0.38 10.76
N PHE A 70 7.84 0.37 10.44
CA PHE A 70 7.70 1.57 9.61
C PHE A 70 7.34 1.20 8.16
N MET A 71 8.02 0.20 7.60
CA MET A 71 7.74 -0.33 6.27
C MET A 71 6.33 -0.92 6.16
N SER A 72 5.79 -1.56 7.21
CA SER A 72 4.41 -2.05 7.19
C SER A 72 3.38 -0.93 7.05
N VAL A 73 3.66 0.26 7.60
CA VAL A 73 2.79 1.44 7.42
C VAL A 73 2.87 1.95 5.99
N LEU A 74 4.06 1.98 5.39
CA LEU A 74 4.22 2.36 3.98
C LEU A 74 3.53 1.37 3.03
N ALA A 75 3.58 0.07 3.33
CA ALA A 75 2.85 -0.94 2.58
C ALA A 75 1.35 -0.67 2.61
N TYR A 76 0.78 -0.38 3.79
CA TYR A 76 -0.63 0.02 3.90
C TYR A 76 -0.98 1.27 3.07
N TYR A 77 -0.08 2.26 3.02
CA TYR A 77 -0.27 3.44 2.16
C TYR A 77 -0.36 3.10 0.68
N SER A 78 0.35 2.09 0.19
CA SER A 78 0.23 1.67 -1.21
C SER A 78 -1.21 1.24 -1.54
N ILE A 79 -1.90 0.57 -0.61
CA ILE A 79 -3.31 0.18 -0.77
C ILE A 79 -4.22 1.40 -0.75
N MET A 80 -3.98 2.33 0.19
CA MET A 80 -4.72 3.59 0.24
C MET A 80 -4.57 4.40 -1.06
N MET A 81 -3.40 4.34 -1.72
CA MET A 81 -3.19 4.96 -3.03
C MET A 81 -4.02 4.26 -4.13
N THR A 82 -4.16 2.94 -4.11
CA THR A 82 -5.04 2.22 -5.05
C THR A 82 -6.52 2.59 -4.86
N TYR A 83 -6.99 2.72 -3.61
CA TYR A 83 -8.39 3.03 -3.30
C TYR A 83 -8.74 4.51 -3.45
N PHE A 84 -7.93 5.42 -2.92
CA PHE A 84 -8.22 6.85 -2.98
C PHE A 84 -7.45 7.52 -4.12
N GLY A 85 -6.15 7.24 -4.21
CA GLY A 85 -5.27 7.86 -5.19
C GLY A 85 -5.71 7.65 -6.64
N VAL A 86 -6.00 6.42 -7.04
CA VAL A 86 -6.42 6.16 -8.41
C VAL A 86 -7.80 6.77 -8.71
N ASN A 87 -8.75 6.72 -7.77
CA ASN A 87 -10.08 7.29 -7.99
C ASN A 87 -10.08 8.83 -8.07
N PHE A 88 -9.14 9.51 -7.40
CA PHE A 88 -9.09 10.98 -7.36
C PHE A 88 -8.05 11.62 -8.31
N TYR A 89 -6.97 10.91 -8.65
CA TYR A 89 -5.85 11.49 -9.41
C TYR A 89 -5.67 10.92 -10.82
N LEU A 90 -6.28 9.78 -11.17
CA LEU A 90 -6.05 9.10 -12.45
C LEU A 90 -7.38 8.65 -13.08
N THR A 91 -7.74 9.23 -14.22
CA THR A 91 -8.94 8.85 -14.98
C THR A 91 -8.73 7.53 -15.74
N GLY A 92 -9.70 6.63 -15.74
CA GLY A 92 -9.71 5.38 -16.51
C GLY A 92 -11.12 4.78 -16.63
N LEU A 93 -11.28 3.62 -17.29
CA LEU A 93 -12.56 2.91 -17.47
C LEU A 93 -13.30 2.57 -16.17
N HIS A 94 -12.61 2.69 -15.04
CA HIS A 94 -13.14 2.48 -13.70
C HIS A 94 -13.46 3.78 -12.94
N SER A 95 -13.49 4.93 -13.61
CA SER A 95 -13.79 6.22 -13.01
C SER A 95 -15.31 6.43 -12.93
N TYR A 96 -15.90 5.99 -11.82
CA TYR A 96 -17.32 6.24 -11.54
C TYR A 96 -17.59 7.67 -11.02
N ALA A 97 -16.55 8.48 -10.83
CA ALA A 97 -16.62 9.86 -10.36
C ALA A 97 -16.48 10.85 -11.53
N SER A 98 -17.31 10.71 -12.56
CA SER A 98 -17.44 11.71 -13.62
C SER A 98 -18.54 12.68 -13.21
N GLY A 99 -18.26 13.66 -12.35
CA GLY A 99 -19.29 14.61 -11.96
C GLY A 99 -18.91 15.73 -11.01
N ASP A 100 -18.27 15.44 -9.87
CA ASP A 100 -18.04 16.48 -8.87
C ASP A 100 -16.59 16.53 -8.37
N LYS A 101 -16.05 17.74 -8.55
CA LYS A 101 -14.84 18.38 -8.02
C LYS A 101 -13.98 17.52 -7.11
N VAL A 102 -12.69 17.49 -7.44
CA VAL A 102 -11.54 17.15 -6.57
C VAL A 102 -11.73 17.71 -5.15
N VAL A 103 -12.40 16.95 -4.30
CA VAL A 103 -12.25 17.02 -2.86
C VAL A 103 -11.31 15.88 -2.55
N THR A 104 -10.01 16.11 -2.71
CA THR A 104 -9.06 15.31 -1.96
C THR A 104 -9.46 15.50 -0.51
N PRO A 105 -9.94 14.48 0.20
CA PRO A 105 -10.28 14.67 1.60
C PRO A 105 -8.98 15.13 2.24
N THR A 106 -8.94 16.34 2.79
CA THR A 106 -7.75 16.92 3.45
C THR A 106 -7.10 15.95 4.44
N PHE A 107 -7.91 15.02 4.95
CA PHE A 107 -7.52 13.83 5.69
C PHE A 107 -6.36 13.01 5.09
N VAL A 108 -6.22 12.85 3.77
CA VAL A 108 -5.12 12.06 3.17
C VAL A 108 -3.77 12.75 3.38
N TYR A 109 -3.73 14.07 3.23
CA TYR A 109 -2.51 14.84 3.50
C TYR A 109 -2.22 14.90 5.01
N VAL A 110 -3.26 15.06 5.83
CA VAL A 110 -3.14 15.06 7.29
C VAL A 110 -2.64 13.70 7.79
N SER A 111 -3.15 12.59 7.28
CA SER A 111 -2.71 11.25 7.66
C SER A 111 -1.26 10.99 7.23
N ALA A 112 -0.86 11.44 6.03
CA ALA A 112 0.51 11.29 5.55
C ALA A 112 1.49 12.09 6.42
N VAL A 113 1.16 13.34 6.76
CA VAL A 113 1.97 14.18 7.65
C VAL A 113 2.02 13.60 9.06
N CYS A 114 0.90 13.15 9.61
CA CYS A 114 0.85 12.49 10.92
C CYS A 114 1.73 11.24 10.95
N VAL A 115 1.74 10.44 9.88
CA VAL A 115 2.56 9.23 9.80
C VAL A 115 4.05 9.55 9.68
N LEU A 116 4.42 10.59 8.93
CA LEU A 116 5.80 11.06 8.87
C LEU A 116 6.27 11.64 10.21
N LEU A 117 5.43 12.42 10.89
CA LEU A 117 5.72 12.98 12.21
C LEU A 117 5.84 11.89 13.28
N LEU A 118 4.89 10.95 13.33
CA LEU A 118 4.95 9.81 14.24
C LEU A 118 6.15 8.90 13.92
N GLY A 119 6.47 8.71 12.64
CA GLY A 119 7.67 8.02 12.18
C GLY A 119 8.95 8.69 12.68
N ALA A 120 9.07 10.01 12.53
CA ALA A 120 10.22 10.79 12.98
C ALA A 120 10.37 10.78 14.52
N VAL A 121 9.27 10.99 15.25
CA VAL A 121 9.24 10.93 16.72
C VAL A 121 9.60 9.52 17.23
N SER A 122 9.07 8.50 16.58
CA SER A 122 9.37 7.09 16.88
C SER A 122 10.84 6.75 16.59
N PHE A 123 11.40 7.23 15.48
CA PHE A 123 12.81 7.05 15.14
C PHE A 123 13.73 7.70 16.17
N TRP A 124 13.41 8.94 16.57
CA TRP A 124 14.17 9.69 17.56
C TRP A 124 14.16 9.01 18.92
N ARG A 125 12.99 8.51 19.36
CA ARG A 125 12.89 7.67 20.57
C ARG A 125 13.67 6.38 20.44
N HIS A 126 13.59 5.68 19.31
CA HIS A 126 14.33 4.43 19.09
C HIS A 126 15.85 4.63 19.16
N LYS A 127 16.38 5.75 18.65
CA LYS A 127 17.80 6.13 18.78
C LYS A 127 18.20 6.43 20.23
N LYS A 128 17.30 7.02 21.03
CA LYS A 128 17.56 7.38 22.43
C LYS A 128 17.64 6.15 23.34
N PHE A 129 16.84 5.11 23.09
CA PHE A 129 16.80 3.88 23.89
C PHE A 129 17.89 2.84 23.56
N LYS A 130 18.58 2.94 22.41
CA LYS A 130 19.75 2.09 22.10
C LYS A 130 21.08 2.61 22.68
N LYS A 131 21.06 3.77 23.34
CA LYS A 131 22.25 4.43 23.91
C LYS A 131 22.49 4.07 25.39
N HIS A 132 21.64 3.22 25.99
CA HIS A 132 21.83 2.62 27.30
C HIS A 132 21.99 1.11 27.15
#